data_AF-A0A248VPV5-F1
#
_entry.id   AF-A0A248VPV5-F1
#
_cell.length_a   1.000
_cell.length_b   1.000
_cell.length_c   1.000
_cell.angle_alpha   90.00
_cell.angle_beta   90.00
_cell.angle_gamma   90.00
#
_symmetry.space_group_name_H-M   'P 1'
#
loop_
_entity.id
_entity.type
_entity.pdbx_description
1 polymer ?
#
loop_
_entity_poly.entity_id
_entity_poly.type
_entity_poly.pdbx_seq_one_letter_code
_entity_poly.pdbx_strand_id
1 'polypeptide(L)'
;MHSDCYCRVCGYGLSSPPWGEDGSTPTWEICPCCGTEFGYEDCTPASARRKRNQWILNGKKWFENKERPADWDWDRQFQNIPDSYK
;
A
#
# COMPACT_ATOMS: atom_id res chain seq x y z
N MET A 1 17.86 -0.58 10.46
CA MET A 1 16.41 -0.79 10.35
C MET A 1 16.12 -0.72 8.87
N HIS A 2 15.70 -1.82 8.25
CA HIS A 2 15.32 -1.77 6.83
C HIS A 2 13.92 -1.18 6.79
N SER A 3 13.78 -0.02 6.20
CA SER A 3 12.50 0.65 6.00
C SER A 3 11.68 -0.17 5.02
N ASP A 4 10.46 -0.55 5.40
CA ASP A 4 9.59 -1.38 4.57
C ASP A 4 9.13 -0.60 3.34
N CYS A 5 9.59 -1.00 2.15
CA CYS A 5 9.17 -0.40 0.88
C CYS A 5 7.81 -0.90 0.40
N TYR A 6 6.88 -1.23 1.30
CA TYR A 6 5.58 -1.78 0.94
C TYR A 6 4.43 -0.88 1.38
N CYS A 7 3.45 -0.73 0.51
CA CYS A 7 2.21 -0.05 0.85
C CYS A 7 1.49 -0.79 1.99
N ARG A 8 1.23 -0.11 3.11
CA ARG A 8 0.48 -0.66 4.26
C ARG A 8 -0.94 -1.11 3.91
N VAL A 9 -1.52 -0.56 2.85
CA VAL A 9 -2.88 -0.89 2.39
C VAL A 9 -2.91 -2.10 1.47
N CYS A 10 -2.00 -2.23 0.52
CA CYS A 10 -2.11 -3.25 -0.52
C CYS A 10 -0.87 -4.13 -0.72
N GLY A 11 0.25 -3.85 -0.06
CA GLY A 11 1.49 -4.63 -0.19
C GLY A 11 2.24 -4.40 -1.51
N TYR A 12 1.84 -3.40 -2.30
CA TYR A 12 2.59 -3.01 -3.49
C TYR A 12 3.99 -2.55 -3.09
N GLY A 13 5.02 -3.08 -3.77
CA GLY A 13 6.42 -2.69 -3.56
C GLY A 13 6.73 -1.37 -4.26
N LEU A 14 7.27 -0.42 -3.50
CA LEU A 14 7.69 0.90 -3.97
C LEU A 14 9.22 0.96 -4.12
N SER A 15 9.70 1.90 -4.92
CA SER A 15 11.13 2.19 -5.07
C SER A 15 11.74 2.85 -3.82
N SER A 16 10.92 3.49 -3.00
CA SER A 16 11.27 4.16 -1.75
C SER A 16 10.28 3.80 -0.64
N PRO A 17 10.69 3.89 0.64
CA PRO A 17 9.79 3.65 1.76
C PRO A 17 8.66 4.70 1.79
N PRO A 18 7.38 4.29 1.78
CA PRO A 18 6.24 5.24 1.81
C PRO A 18 6.12 6.03 3.11
N TRP A 19 6.79 5.54 4.16
CA TRP A 19 6.83 6.15 5.49
C TRP A 19 8.24 6.60 5.87
N GLY A 20 9.04 6.99 4.87
CA GLY A 20 10.38 7.50 5.07
C GLY A 20 11.35 6.43 5.60
N GLU A 21 12.62 6.80 5.70
CA GLU A 21 13.63 5.90 6.25
C GLU A 21 13.38 5.57 7.73
N ASP A 22 12.74 6.49 8.45
CA ASP A 22 12.35 6.34 9.86
C ASP A 22 11.10 5.46 10.09
N GLY A 23 10.40 5.07 9.03
CA GLY A 23 9.15 4.32 9.09
C GLY A 23 7.97 5.06 9.72
N SER A 24 8.12 6.36 10.00
CA SER A 24 7.19 7.17 10.80
C SER A 24 6.78 8.48 10.12
N THR A 25 7.61 9.00 9.20
CA THR A 25 7.33 10.22 8.46
C THR A 25 6.81 9.88 7.06
N PRO A 26 5.52 10.08 6.76
CA PRO A 26 4.95 9.74 5.47
C PRO A 26 5.52 10.61 4.34
N THR A 27 5.62 10.04 3.14
CA THR A 27 6.05 10.79 1.94
C THR A 27 4.94 11.63 1.32
N TRP A 28 3.68 11.41 1.72
CA TRP A 28 2.48 12.01 1.13
C TRP A 28 2.26 11.66 -0.35
N GLU A 29 3.04 10.73 -0.89
CA GLU A 29 2.84 10.20 -2.23
C GLU A 29 1.62 9.29 -2.29
N ILE A 30 1.15 9.04 -3.52
CA ILE A 30 -0.01 8.17 -3.76
C ILE A 30 0.48 6.81 -4.25
N CYS A 31 0.03 5.74 -3.59
CA CYS A 31 0.30 4.39 -4.03
C CYS A 31 -0.28 4.15 -5.44
N PRO A 32 0.52 3.78 -6.44
CA PRO A 32 0.06 3.57 -7.82
C PRO A 32 -0.87 2.36 -7.96
N CYS A 33 -0.84 1.43 -7.01
CA CYS A 33 -1.73 0.29 -6.99
C CYS A 33 -3.09 0.65 -6.39
N CYS A 34 -3.16 0.96 -5.09
CA CYS A 34 -4.46 1.10 -4.40
C CYS A 34 -4.98 2.54 -4.26
N GLY A 35 -4.21 3.54 -4.70
CA GLY A 35 -4.61 4.95 -4.61
C GLY A 35 -4.74 5.45 -3.17
N THR A 36 -3.90 4.94 -2.26
CA THR A 36 -3.78 5.48 -0.89
C THR A 36 -2.75 6.60 -0.90
N GLU A 37 -3.08 7.72 -0.28
CA GLU A 37 -2.13 8.77 0.06
C GLU A 37 -1.44 8.40 1.39
N PHE A 38 -0.12 8.23 1.35
CA PHE A 38 0.65 7.81 2.52
C PHE A 38 0.59 8.87 3.62
N GLY A 39 0.27 8.46 4.85
CA GLY A 39 0.06 9.38 5.97
C GLY A 39 -1.39 9.82 6.15
N TYR A 40 -2.28 9.54 5.18
CA TYR A 40 -3.70 9.86 5.30
C TYR A 40 -4.55 8.60 5.53
N GLU A 41 -4.84 7.79 4.51
CA GLU A 41 -5.70 6.63 4.70
C GLU A 41 -5.00 5.46 5.41
N ASP A 42 -3.67 5.45 5.46
CA ASP A 42 -2.87 4.42 6.14
C ASP A 42 -2.16 4.91 7.42
N CYS A 43 -2.60 6.06 7.97
CA CYS A 43 -2.03 6.64 9.18
C CYS A 43 -2.15 5.73 10.41
N THR A 44 -3.14 4.84 10.43
CA THR A 44 -3.33 3.82 11.45
C THR A 44 -3.57 2.45 10.81
N PRO A 45 -3.29 1.34 11.52
CA PRO A 45 -3.66 0.01 11.05
C PRO A 45 -5.15 -0.14 10.72
N ALA A 46 -6.02 0.48 11.53
CA ALA A 46 -7.48 0.41 11.31
C ALA A 46 -7.92 1.16 10.04
N SER A 47 -7.38 2.35 9.80
CA SER A 47 -7.68 3.11 8.58
C SER A 47 -7.13 2.41 7.33
N ALA A 48 -5.92 1.85 7.42
CA ALA A 48 -5.30 1.10 6.33
C ALA A 48 -6.15 -0.13 5.93
N ARG A 49 -6.61 -0.91 6.92
CA ARG A 49 -7.53 -2.03 6.68
C ARG A 49 -8.86 -1.58 6.07
N ARG A 50 -9.43 -0.47 6.54
CA ARG A 50 -10.68 0.09 5.99
C ARG A 50 -10.51 0.46 4.51
N LYS A 51 -9.45 1.19 4.17
CA LYS A 51 -9.12 1.58 2.80
C LYS A 51 -8.86 0.36 1.91
N ARG A 52 -8.17 -0.66 2.42
CA ARG A 52 -7.95 -1.94 1.72
C ARG A 52 -9.27 -2.61 1.39
N ASN A 53 -10.17 -2.75 2.35
CA ASN A 53 -11.47 -3.37 2.15
C ASN A 53 -12.30 -2.62 1.10
N GLN A 54 -12.31 -1.29 1.15
CA GLN A 54 -12.96 -0.47 0.13
C GLN A 54 -12.38 -0.71 -1.26
N TRP A 55 -11.05 -0.73 -1.39
CA TRP A 55 -10.37 -1.01 -2.65
C TRP A 55 -10.68 -2.43 -3.17
N ILE A 56 -10.70 -3.44 -2.30
CA ILE A 56 -11.07 -4.81 -2.64
C ILE A 56 -12.52 -4.88 -3.15
N LEU A 57 -13.47 -4.27 -2.44
CA LEU A 57 -14.88 -4.23 -2.82
C LEU A 57 -15.09 -3.51 -4.17
N ASN A 58 -14.25 -2.53 -4.49
CA ASN A 58 -14.25 -1.84 -5.76
C ASN A 58 -13.54 -2.61 -6.90
N GLY A 59 -13.19 -3.88 -6.69
CA GLY A 59 -12.58 -4.74 -7.69
C GLY A 59 -11.06 -4.61 -7.79
N LYS A 60 -10.40 -4.09 -6.76
CA LYS A 60 -8.94 -3.89 -6.71
C LYS A 60 -8.41 -3.10 -7.92
N LYS A 61 -9.16 -2.07 -8.34
CA LYS A 61 -8.80 -1.22 -9.48
C LYS A 61 -7.48 -0.52 -9.21
N TRP A 62 -6.56 -0.60 -10.16
CA TRP A 62 -5.28 0.09 -10.06
C TRP A 62 -5.49 1.59 -10.23
N PHE A 63 -4.80 2.38 -9.40
CA PHE A 63 -4.82 3.84 -9.52
C PHE A 63 -4.09 4.27 -10.79
N GLU A 64 -2.88 3.75 -11.00
CA GLU A 64 -2.09 3.88 -12.23
C GLU A 64 -2.12 2.56 -13.01
N ASN A 65 -3.08 2.41 -13.93
CA ASN A 65 -3.24 1.16 -14.69
C ASN A 65 -1.99 0.73 -15.48
N LYS A 66 -1.14 1.69 -15.89
CA LYS A 66 0.12 1.42 -16.60
C LYS A 66 1.17 0.71 -15.73
N GLU A 67 1.08 0.84 -14.41
CA GLU A 67 2.01 0.22 -13.46
C GLU A 67 1.60 -1.22 -13.13
N ARG A 68 0.42 -1.67 -13.57
CA ARG A 68 -0.10 -3.02 -13.26
C ARG A 68 0.66 -4.09 -14.04
N PRO A 69 1.34 -5.04 -13.35
CA PRO A 69 1.94 -6.19 -14.00
C PRO A 69 0.88 -7.04 -14.72
N ALA A 70 1.26 -7.64 -15.86
CA ALA A 70 0.36 -8.50 -16.62
C ALA A 70 -0.08 -9.75 -15.84
N ASP A 71 0.85 -10.32 -15.07
CA ASP A 71 0.69 -11.50 -14.22
C ASP A 71 0.36 -11.14 -12.76
N TRP A 72 -0.19 -9.94 -12.54
CA TRP A 72 -0.50 -9.46 -11.21
C TRP A 72 -1.46 -10.39 -10.46
N ASP A 73 -1.04 -10.74 -9.24
CA ASP A 73 -1.75 -11.63 -8.33
C ASP A 73 -1.92 -10.93 -6.97
N TRP A 74 -3.18 -10.83 -6.52
CA TRP A 74 -3.51 -10.19 -5.26
C TRP A 74 -2.98 -10.96 -4.05
N ASP A 75 -3.12 -12.29 -4.03
CA ASP A 75 -2.77 -13.10 -2.88
C ASP A 75 -1.26 -13.07 -2.62
N ARG A 76 -0.46 -13.00 -3.70
CA ARG A 76 0.99 -12.74 -3.62
C ARG A 76 1.29 -11.35 -3.06
N GLN A 77 0.65 -10.30 -3.60
CA GLN A 77 0.91 -8.93 -3.16
C GLN A 77 0.50 -8.69 -1.71
N PHE A 78 -0.60 -9.31 -1.27
CA PHE A 78 -1.11 -9.22 0.09
C PHE A 78 -0.11 -9.71 1.15
N GLN A 79 0.75 -10.68 0.83
CA GLN A 79 1.75 -11.18 1.79
C GLN A 79 2.79 -10.13 2.20
N ASN A 80 3.02 -9.14 1.34
CA ASN A 80 4.00 -8.08 1.59
C ASN A 80 3.48 -6.99 2.55
N ILE A 81 2.20 -7.04 2.94
CA ILE A 81 1.66 -6.08 3.89
C ILE A 81 2.34 -6.32 5.24
N PRO A 82 2.88 -5.28 5.91
CA PRO A 82 3.47 -5.45 7.24
C PRO A 82 2.47 -6.07 8.22
N ASP A 83 2.92 -6.98 9.09
CA ASP A 83 2.02 -7.76 9.96
C ASP A 83 1.15 -6.90 10.88
N SER A 84 1.68 -5.78 11.37
CA SER A 84 0.91 -4.81 12.18
C SER A 84 -0.23 -4.13 11.40
N TYR A 85 -0.18 -4.16 10.07
CA TYR A 85 -1.15 -3.60 9.15
C TYR A 85 -1.99 -4.65 8.42
N LYS A 86 -1.72 -5.95 8.57
CA LYS A 86 -2.58 -7.01 8.04
C LYS A 86 -4.01 -6.89 8.58
#